data_AF-A0A914ZPK0-F1
#
_entry.id   AF-A0A914ZPK0-F1
#
_cell.length_a   1.000
_cell.length_b   1.000
_cell.length_c   1.000
_cell.angle_alpha   90.00
_cell.angle_beta   90.00
_cell.angle_gamma   90.00
#
_symmetry.space_group_name_H-M   'P 1'
#
loop_
_entity.id
_entity.type
_entity.pdbx_description
1 polymer ?
#
loop_
_entity_poly.entity_id
_entity_poly.type
_entity_poly.pdbx_seq_one_letter_code
_entity_poly.pdbx_strand_id
1 'polypeptide(L)'
;ADLSNFLVILNSATNCLIFLKGPTWLQRRFTHRNTATKQKYLFNSIQRSRRVTLLQSSWTSVQTMTSGQFGLRIVYAILRKDPSLFDCIAPSQRNSEEEPLSNSTRATIERRSFDLLTCPQYYEVGERIEHFIGELICMMQEGQSEQAIIERIRRVGAVHYERKVLFSSSVWREFKASTLAIIAECPFESETIRMETINAWSSVIS
;
A
#
# COMPACT_ATOMS: atom_id res chain seq x y z
N ALA A 1 -13.87 -47.12 -12.50
CA ALA A 1 -14.87 -46.09 -12.19
C ALA A 1 -14.60 -45.60 -10.78
N ASP A 2 -14.30 -44.31 -10.62
CA ASP A 2 -14.67 -43.54 -9.43
C ASP A 2 -14.42 -42.07 -9.79
N LEU A 3 -15.38 -41.51 -10.55
CA LEU A 3 -15.56 -40.07 -10.64
C LEU A 3 -15.77 -39.59 -9.20
N SER A 4 -14.72 -38.99 -8.63
CA SER A 4 -14.81 -38.33 -7.33
C SER A 4 -15.81 -37.19 -7.47
N ASN A 5 -17.06 -37.45 -7.09
CA ASN A 5 -18.13 -36.45 -7.09
C ASN A 5 -17.82 -35.43 -5.99
N PHE A 6 -17.34 -34.26 -6.37
CA PHE A 6 -17.28 -33.10 -5.49
C PHE A 6 -18.44 -32.17 -5.81
N LEU A 7 -19.18 -31.77 -4.77
CA LEU A 7 -20.17 -30.72 -4.89
C LEU A 7 -19.43 -29.38 -4.72
N VAL A 8 -19.70 -28.41 -5.58
CA VAL A 8 -19.20 -27.05 -5.42
C VAL A 8 -20.41 -26.16 -5.16
N ILE A 9 -20.45 -25.56 -3.97
CA ILE A 9 -21.49 -24.59 -3.62
C ILE A 9 -20.88 -23.20 -3.63
N LEU A 10 -21.44 -22.33 -4.46
CA LEU A 10 -21.08 -20.93 -4.56
C LEU A 10 -22.09 -20.14 -3.73
N ASN A 11 -21.66 -19.63 -2.57
CA ASN A 11 -22.52 -18.78 -1.77
C ASN A 11 -22.27 -17.32 -2.15
N SER A 12 -23.22 -16.73 -2.87
CA SER A 12 -23.13 -15.34 -3.33
C SER A 12 -23.16 -14.32 -2.20
N ALA A 13 -23.79 -14.64 -1.06
CA ALA A 13 -23.86 -13.72 0.08
C ALA A 13 -22.53 -13.62 0.85
N THR A 14 -21.70 -14.67 0.80
CA THR A 14 -20.42 -14.74 1.52
C THR A 14 -19.20 -14.82 0.60
N ASN A 15 -19.42 -14.76 -0.72
CA ASN A 15 -18.42 -14.78 -1.79
C ASN A 15 -17.33 -15.85 -1.63
N CYS A 16 -17.72 -17.05 -1.21
CA CYS A 16 -16.81 -18.18 -1.02
C CYS A 16 -17.27 -19.43 -1.78
N LEU A 17 -16.28 -20.18 -2.23
CA LEU A 17 -16.41 -21.47 -2.89
C LEU A 17 -16.21 -22.57 -1.85
N ILE A 18 -17.26 -23.35 -1.59
CA ILE A 18 -17.20 -24.46 -0.65
C ILE A 18 -17.04 -25.75 -1.45
N PHE A 19 -15.86 -26.37 -1.33
CA PHE A 19 -15.53 -27.65 -1.96
C PHE A 19 -15.83 -28.80 -1.01
N LEU A 20 -16.67 -29.69 -1.51
CA LEU A 20 -17.34 -30.65 -0.69
C LEU A 20 -17.11 -32.06 -1.26
N LYS A 21 -16.16 -32.80 -0.68
CA LYS A 21 -15.73 -34.13 -1.15
C LYS A 21 -16.69 -35.22 -0.68
N GLY A 22 -17.48 -35.81 -1.57
CA GLY A 22 -18.30 -36.99 -1.27
C GLY A 22 -17.41 -38.22 -1.09
N PRO A 23 -17.46 -38.92 0.07
CA PRO A 23 -18.44 -39.99 0.25
C PRO A 23 -19.04 -40.07 1.68
N THR A 24 -18.72 -39.15 2.59
CA THR A 24 -19.05 -39.30 4.02
C THR A 24 -20.41 -38.73 4.45
N TRP A 25 -21.15 -38.05 3.57
CA TRP A 25 -22.41 -37.37 3.95
C TRP A 25 -23.68 -38.12 3.62
N LEU A 26 -23.61 -39.13 2.74
CA LEU A 26 -24.78 -39.95 2.44
C LEU A 26 -25.17 -40.89 3.60
N GLN A 27 -24.27 -41.15 4.55
CA GLN A 27 -24.50 -42.13 5.62
C GLN A 27 -24.91 -41.56 6.97
N ARG A 28 -24.95 -40.23 7.15
CA ARG A 28 -25.38 -39.65 8.43
C ARG A 28 -26.51 -38.67 8.19
N ARG A 29 -27.72 -39.11 8.57
CA ARG A 29 -28.91 -38.28 8.79
C ARG A 29 -28.49 -36.88 9.24
N PHE A 30 -28.89 -35.86 8.49
CA PHE A 30 -28.78 -34.46 8.91
C PHE A 30 -29.61 -34.27 10.18
N THR A 31 -29.04 -34.58 11.34
CA THR A 31 -29.49 -34.00 12.60
C THR A 31 -28.98 -32.58 12.61
N HIS A 32 -29.93 -31.65 12.57
CA HIS A 32 -29.73 -30.21 12.70
C HIS A 32 -28.63 -29.90 13.71
N ARG A 33 -27.44 -29.57 13.20
CA ARG A 33 -26.28 -29.25 14.03
C ARG A 33 -26.31 -27.74 14.20
N ASN A 34 -26.86 -27.30 15.34
CA ASN A 34 -26.60 -25.96 15.86
C ASN A 34 -25.10 -25.86 16.17
N THR A 35 -24.27 -25.56 15.16
CA THR A 35 -22.91 -25.11 15.41
C THR A 35 -22.95 -23.64 15.74
N ALA A 36 -23.09 -23.36 17.04
CA ALA A 36 -22.72 -22.07 17.61
C ALA A 36 -21.27 -21.75 17.23
N THR A 37 -21.11 -20.64 16.52
CA THR A 37 -19.98 -19.69 16.53
C THR A 37 -18.72 -20.12 17.30
N LYS A 38 -17.61 -20.36 16.57
CA LYS A 38 -16.28 -20.06 17.10
C LYS A 38 -15.92 -18.61 16.75
N GLN A 39 -16.21 -17.74 17.70
CA GLN A 39 -15.74 -16.36 17.77
C GLN A 39 -14.18 -16.35 17.69
N LYS A 40 -13.62 -15.98 16.53
CA LYS A 40 -12.18 -15.62 16.36
C LYS A 40 -11.94 -14.13 16.66
N TYR A 41 -12.73 -13.50 17.52
CA TYR A 41 -12.75 -12.03 17.62
C TYR A 41 -11.79 -11.46 18.69
N LEU A 42 -11.41 -12.24 19.71
CA LEU A 42 -10.50 -11.75 20.76
C LEU A 42 -9.05 -11.64 20.26
N PHE A 43 -8.52 -12.65 19.56
CA PHE A 43 -7.13 -12.59 19.09
C PHE A 43 -6.95 -11.75 17.81
N ASN A 44 -7.96 -11.66 16.94
CA ASN A 44 -7.89 -10.79 15.76
C ASN A 44 -7.86 -9.31 16.15
N SER A 45 -8.63 -8.90 17.18
CA SER A 45 -8.58 -7.54 17.70
C SER A 45 -7.26 -7.25 18.40
N ILE A 46 -6.72 -8.18 19.18
CA ILE A 46 -5.38 -8.05 19.80
C ILE A 46 -4.27 -7.99 18.74
N GLN A 47 -4.33 -8.82 17.69
CA GLN A 47 -3.38 -8.78 16.58
C GLN A 47 -3.53 -7.51 15.73
N ARG A 48 -4.75 -7.03 15.50
CA ARG A 48 -5.01 -5.75 14.83
C ARG A 48 -4.45 -4.59 15.65
N SER A 49 -4.72 -4.58 16.96
CA SER A 49 -4.19 -3.60 17.90
C SER A 49 -2.66 -3.60 17.90
N ARG A 50 -2.01 -4.76 18.05
CA ARG A 50 -0.55 -4.86 18.00
C ARG A 50 0.03 -4.38 16.66
N ARG A 51 -0.57 -4.76 15.53
CA ARG A 51 -0.13 -4.30 14.21
C ARG A 51 -0.25 -2.79 14.07
N VAL A 52 -1.36 -2.20 14.53
CA VAL A 52 -1.55 -0.73 14.52
C VAL A 52 -0.52 -0.05 15.41
N THR A 53 -0.23 -0.59 16.59
CA THR A 53 0.83 -0.06 17.46
C THR A 53 2.20 -0.14 16.79
N LEU A 54 2.54 -1.24 16.12
CA LEU A 54 3.80 -1.37 15.38
C LEU A 54 3.88 -0.35 14.22
N LEU A 55 2.78 -0.15 13.48
CA LEU A 55 2.71 0.86 12.42
C LEU A 55 2.94 2.27 12.98
N GLN A 56 2.27 2.62 14.08
CA GLN A 56 2.38 3.93 14.71
C GLN A 56 3.78 4.20 15.25
N SER A 57 4.34 3.26 16.02
CA SER A 57 5.66 3.44 16.64
C SER A 57 6.76 3.54 15.59
N SER A 58 6.73 2.66 14.58
CA SER A 58 7.67 2.71 13.47
C SER A 58 7.47 3.92 12.57
N TRP A 59 6.23 4.40 12.36
CA TRP A 59 5.98 5.64 11.63
C TRP A 59 6.61 6.84 12.32
N THR A 60 6.46 6.95 13.64
CA THR A 60 7.09 8.00 14.44
C THR A 60 8.63 7.95 14.33
N SER A 61 9.20 6.74 14.37
CA SER A 61 10.64 6.53 14.15
C SER A 61 11.08 6.94 12.75
N VAL A 62 10.31 6.59 11.71
CA VAL A 62 10.57 6.98 10.31
C VAL A 62 10.57 8.50 10.17
N GLN A 63 9.56 9.18 10.72
CA GLN A 63 9.46 10.64 10.64
C GLN A 63 10.66 11.33 11.29
N THR A 64 11.09 10.82 12.45
CA THR A 64 12.26 11.33 13.18
C THR A 64 13.54 11.08 12.38
N MET A 65 13.76 9.85 11.91
CA MET A 65 14.95 9.44 11.16
C MET A 65 15.08 10.17 9.82
N THR A 66 13.97 10.40 9.13
CA THR A 66 13.95 11.08 7.84
C THR A 66 13.82 12.59 7.95
N SER A 67 13.66 13.14 9.16
CA SER A 67 13.39 14.57 9.40
C SER A 67 12.20 15.08 8.58
N GLY A 68 11.14 14.27 8.48
CA GLY A 68 9.94 14.59 7.68
C GLY A 68 10.16 14.59 6.15
N GLN A 69 11.20 13.90 5.68
CA GLN A 69 11.51 13.77 4.24
C GLN A 69 11.18 12.37 3.72
N PHE A 70 10.30 11.63 4.41
CA PHE A 70 9.90 10.30 3.97
C PHE A 70 9.28 10.37 2.58
N GLY A 71 8.28 11.24 2.41
CA GLY A 71 7.57 11.37 1.15
C GLY A 71 8.47 11.81 0.00
N LEU A 72 9.41 12.72 0.25
CA LEU A 72 10.37 13.16 -0.78
C LEU A 72 11.27 12.02 -1.25
N ARG A 73 11.76 11.16 -0.34
CA ARG A 73 12.55 9.98 -0.70
C ARG A 73 11.77 9.02 -1.59
N ILE A 74 10.47 8.84 -1.31
CA ILE A 74 9.57 8.04 -2.14
C ILE A 74 9.39 8.68 -3.52
N VAL A 75 9.13 9.99 -3.59
CA VAL A 75 9.01 10.74 -4.85
C VAL A 75 10.27 10.57 -5.71
N TYR A 76 11.45 10.69 -5.10
CA TYR A 76 12.71 10.48 -5.79
C TYR A 76 12.84 9.05 -6.35
N ALA A 77 12.48 8.04 -5.56
CA ALA A 77 12.56 6.64 -5.99
C ALA A 77 11.63 6.35 -7.18
N ILE A 78 10.38 6.82 -7.13
CA ILE A 78 9.41 6.60 -8.21
C ILE A 78 9.79 7.34 -9.50
N LEU A 79 10.31 8.57 -9.40
CA LEU A 79 10.73 9.37 -10.56
C LEU A 79 12.00 8.81 -11.21
N ARG A 80 12.91 8.26 -10.41
CA ARG A 80 14.06 7.52 -10.93
C ARG A 80 13.63 6.25 -11.67
N LYS A 81 12.55 5.61 -11.20
CA LYS A 81 12.01 4.40 -11.83
C LYS A 81 11.30 4.70 -13.14
N ASP A 82 10.53 5.77 -13.17
CA ASP A 82 9.79 6.22 -14.34
C ASP A 82 9.90 7.75 -14.49
N PRO A 83 10.88 8.22 -15.29
CA PRO A 83 11.07 9.63 -15.55
C PRO A 83 9.91 10.30 -16.31
N SER A 84 8.96 9.56 -16.89
CA SER A 84 7.78 10.19 -17.52
C SER A 84 6.88 10.88 -16.48
N LEU A 85 6.95 10.45 -15.21
CA LEU A 85 6.18 11.05 -14.11
C LEU A 85 6.66 12.46 -13.73
N PHE A 86 7.83 12.90 -14.20
CA PHE A 86 8.28 14.28 -14.03
C PHE A 86 7.27 15.26 -14.61
N ASP A 87 6.71 14.96 -15.78
CA ASP A 87 5.79 15.85 -16.48
C ASP A 87 4.40 15.90 -15.80
N CYS A 88 4.09 14.94 -14.91
CA CYS A 88 2.88 14.94 -14.09
C CYS A 88 2.98 15.82 -12.84
N ILE A 89 4.21 16.07 -12.34
CA ILE A 89 4.47 16.84 -11.11
C ILE A 89 4.95 18.25 -11.46
N ALA A 90 5.70 18.40 -12.55
CA ALA A 90 6.17 19.68 -13.02
C ALA A 90 4.98 20.58 -13.40
N PRO A 91 5.08 21.90 -13.16
CA PRO A 91 4.09 22.84 -13.64
C PRO A 91 4.13 22.75 -15.15
N SER A 92 2.95 22.79 -15.79
CA SER A 92 2.89 22.91 -17.24
C SER A 92 3.69 24.14 -17.66
N GLN A 93 4.93 23.96 -18.12
CA GLN A 93 5.60 24.95 -18.96
C GLN A 93 4.86 24.95 -20.30
N ARG A 94 3.69 25.57 -20.31
CA ARG A 94 3.21 26.22 -21.53
C ARG A 94 4.02 27.50 -21.64
N ASN A 95 4.83 27.55 -22.69
CA ASN A 95 5.66 28.68 -23.17
C ASN A 95 7.15 28.52 -22.93
N SER A 96 7.77 27.53 -23.58
CA SER A 96 9.10 27.68 -24.14
C SER A 96 9.14 26.93 -25.47
N GLU A 97 9.07 27.68 -26.57
CA GLU A 97 9.45 27.19 -27.89
C GLU A 97 10.93 26.83 -27.83
N GLU A 98 11.29 25.55 -27.84
CA GLU A 98 12.66 25.14 -28.20
C GLU A 98 12.66 23.72 -28.79
N GLU A 99 13.35 23.62 -29.92
CA GLU A 99 13.34 22.56 -30.93
C GLU A 99 13.80 21.16 -30.48
N PRO A 100 13.50 20.11 -31.27
CA PRO A 100 13.76 18.72 -30.89
C PRO A 100 15.21 18.33 -31.18
N LEU A 101 16.08 18.37 -30.16
CA LEU A 101 17.41 17.75 -30.24
C LEU A 101 17.38 16.34 -29.65
N SER A 102 17.13 15.40 -30.56
CA SER A 102 17.36 13.97 -30.44
C SER A 102 18.84 13.70 -30.12
N ASN A 103 19.22 13.71 -28.82
CA ASN A 103 20.38 13.02 -28.20
C ASN A 103 20.61 13.43 -26.73
N SER A 104 19.58 13.43 -25.86
CA SER A 104 19.75 13.96 -24.49
C SER A 104 18.97 13.22 -23.39
N THR A 105 18.78 11.91 -23.44
CA THR A 105 18.09 11.23 -22.34
C THR A 105 18.89 11.35 -21.04
N ARG A 106 20.22 11.22 -21.08
CA ARG A 106 21.09 11.27 -19.89
C ARG A 106 21.29 12.69 -19.35
N ALA A 107 21.52 13.68 -20.22
CA ALA A 107 21.64 15.09 -19.83
C ALA A 107 20.30 15.70 -19.34
N THR A 108 19.16 15.26 -19.91
CA THR A 108 17.83 15.65 -19.40
C THR A 108 17.53 15.01 -18.05
N ILE A 109 17.93 13.75 -17.83
CA ILE A 109 17.84 13.09 -16.51
C ILE A 109 18.72 13.81 -15.49
N GLU A 110 19.96 14.18 -15.82
CA GLU A 110 20.87 14.89 -14.90
C GLU A 110 20.34 16.28 -14.52
N ARG A 111 19.78 17.04 -15.47
CA ARG A 111 19.07 18.32 -15.18
C ARG A 111 17.84 18.10 -14.28
N ARG A 112 16.98 17.13 -14.60
CA ARG A 112 15.77 16.81 -13.81
C ARG A 112 16.10 16.27 -12.40
N SER A 113 17.26 15.64 -12.23
CA SER A 113 17.79 15.20 -10.93
C SER A 113 18.21 16.37 -10.04
N PHE A 114 18.70 17.45 -10.64
CA PHE A 114 19.00 18.69 -9.94
C PHE A 114 17.72 19.47 -9.59
N ASP A 115 16.74 19.48 -10.51
CA ASP A 115 15.42 20.08 -10.26
C ASP A 115 14.67 19.41 -9.09
N LEU A 116 14.88 18.11 -8.86
CA LEU A 116 14.33 17.38 -7.72
C LEU A 116 14.73 17.93 -6.35
N LEU A 117 15.90 18.55 -6.26
CA LEU A 117 16.43 19.11 -5.02
C LEU A 117 16.03 20.57 -4.82
N THR A 118 15.64 21.27 -5.89
CA THR A 118 15.44 22.73 -5.92
C THR A 118 13.99 23.13 -6.18
N CYS A 119 13.16 22.25 -6.74
CA CYS A 119 11.81 22.57 -7.16
C CYS A 119 10.78 22.25 -6.06
N PRO A 120 10.00 23.25 -5.59
CA PRO A 120 9.12 23.10 -4.43
C PRO A 120 7.96 22.12 -4.65
N GLN A 121 7.53 21.87 -5.90
CA GLN A 121 6.41 20.95 -6.15
C GLN A 121 6.73 19.50 -5.78
N TYR A 122 7.99 19.06 -5.90
CA TYR A 122 8.36 17.70 -5.46
C TYR A 122 8.29 17.56 -3.94
N TYR A 123 8.65 18.63 -3.21
CA TYR A 123 8.48 18.69 -1.76
C TYR A 123 7.00 18.64 -1.38
N GLU A 124 6.13 19.43 -2.04
CA GLU A 124 4.68 19.40 -1.79
C GLU A 124 4.07 18.02 -2.04
N VAL A 125 4.47 17.33 -3.11
CA VAL A 125 4.00 15.97 -3.39
C VAL A 125 4.50 15.00 -2.32
N GLY A 126 5.77 15.14 -1.90
CA GLY A 126 6.33 14.39 -0.79
C GLY A 126 5.54 14.59 0.50
N GLU A 127 5.29 15.83 0.90
CA GLU A 127 4.48 16.17 2.09
C GLU A 127 3.07 15.59 2.01
N ARG A 128 2.43 15.63 0.83
CA ARG A 128 1.10 15.01 0.64
C ARG A 128 1.13 13.49 0.82
N ILE A 129 2.17 12.80 0.34
CA ILE A 129 2.35 11.36 0.56
C ILE A 129 2.54 11.08 2.05
N GLU A 130 3.41 11.83 2.71
CA GLU A 130 3.70 11.66 4.13
C GLU A 130 2.46 11.91 4.98
N HIS A 131 1.76 13.01 4.74
CA HIS A 131 0.52 13.34 5.43
C HIS A 131 -0.55 12.28 5.22
N PHE A 132 -0.71 11.78 3.99
CA PHE A 132 -1.70 10.76 3.69
C PHE A 132 -1.42 9.44 4.42
N ILE A 133 -0.16 8.98 4.47
CA ILE A 133 0.20 7.77 5.21
C ILE A 133 -0.04 7.98 6.71
N GLY A 134 0.35 9.14 7.26
CA GLY A 134 0.07 9.50 8.64
C GLY A 134 -1.43 9.50 8.95
N GLU A 135 -2.25 10.07 8.08
CA GLU A 135 -3.71 10.09 8.21
C GLU A 135 -4.29 8.66 8.27
N LEU A 136 -3.87 7.76 7.36
CA LEU A 136 -4.34 6.38 7.38
C LEU A 136 -3.98 5.66 8.69
N ILE A 137 -2.78 5.88 9.21
CA ILE A 137 -2.34 5.30 10.49
C ILE A 137 -3.14 5.86 11.66
N CYS A 138 -3.38 7.19 11.68
CA CYS A 138 -4.24 7.83 12.68
C CYS A 138 -5.67 7.27 12.63
N MET A 139 -6.27 7.12 11.45
CA MET A 139 -7.59 6.50 11.30
C MET A 139 -7.62 5.08 11.87
N MET A 140 -6.57 4.28 11.64
CA MET A 140 -6.46 2.93 12.22
C MET A 140 -6.36 2.96 13.75
N GLN A 141 -5.61 3.92 14.30
CA GLN A 141 -5.42 4.10 15.74
C GLN A 141 -6.72 4.53 16.45
N GLU A 142 -7.47 5.43 15.82
CA GLU A 142 -8.78 5.91 16.30
C GLU A 142 -9.88 4.84 16.21
N GLY A 143 -9.59 3.67 15.62
CA GLY A 143 -10.56 2.60 15.47
C GLY A 143 -11.62 2.89 14.41
N GLN A 144 -11.31 3.75 13.44
CA GLN A 144 -12.18 3.98 12.28
C GLN A 144 -12.49 2.65 11.58
N SER A 145 -13.66 2.58 10.94
CA SER A 145 -14.06 1.37 10.22
C SER A 145 -13.13 1.12 9.03
N GLU A 146 -12.93 -0.15 8.70
CA GLU A 146 -12.13 -0.54 7.53
C GLU A 146 -12.70 0.04 6.23
N GLN A 147 -14.03 0.17 6.14
CA GLN A 147 -14.70 0.81 5.01
C GLN A 147 -14.31 2.29 4.88
N ALA A 148 -14.26 3.05 5.99
CA ALA A 148 -13.87 4.45 5.97
C ALA A 148 -12.42 4.65 5.49
N ILE A 149 -11.51 3.76 5.92
CA ILE A 149 -10.10 3.75 5.48
C ILE A 149 -10.02 3.43 3.97
N ILE A 150 -10.74 2.41 3.50
CA ILE A 150 -10.80 2.04 2.08
C ILE A 150 -11.35 3.19 1.23
N GLU A 151 -12.42 3.86 1.67
CA GLU A 151 -12.99 5.01 0.98
C GLU A 151 -12.00 6.19 0.92
N ARG A 152 -11.24 6.41 2.00
CA ARG A 152 -10.19 7.43 2.02
C ARG A 152 -9.08 7.15 1.00
N ILE A 153 -8.66 5.89 0.86
CA ILE A 153 -7.69 5.45 -0.16
C ILE A 153 -8.28 5.60 -1.57
N ARG A 154 -9.52 5.16 -1.78
CA ARG A 154 -10.21 5.27 -3.09
C ARG A 154 -10.35 6.72 -3.55
N ARG A 155 -10.60 7.67 -2.64
CA ARG A 155 -10.63 9.10 -2.98
C ARG A 155 -9.31 9.59 -3.57
N VAL A 156 -8.16 9.15 -3.04
CA VAL A 156 -6.86 9.47 -3.64
C VAL A 156 -6.71 8.83 -5.02
N GLY A 157 -7.13 7.57 -5.15
CA GLY A 157 -7.13 6.88 -6.44
C GLY A 157 -7.97 7.58 -7.50
N ALA A 158 -9.15 8.10 -7.12
CA ALA A 158 -10.02 8.87 -8.01
C ALA A 158 -9.34 10.16 -8.50
N VAL A 159 -8.68 10.91 -7.61
CA VAL A 159 -7.90 12.10 -7.98
C VAL A 159 -6.78 11.78 -8.97
N HIS A 160 -6.07 10.66 -8.79
CA HIS A 160 -5.04 10.23 -9.74
C HIS A 160 -5.63 9.90 -11.11
N TYR A 161 -6.76 9.20 -11.13
CA TYR A 161 -7.49 8.86 -12.35
C TYR A 161 -7.96 10.12 -13.10
N GLU A 162 -8.57 11.09 -12.41
CA GLU A 162 -9.00 12.38 -12.99
C GLU A 162 -7.83 13.16 -13.58
N ARG A 163 -6.67 13.15 -12.91
CA ARG A 163 -5.43 13.80 -13.38
C ARG A 163 -4.66 12.99 -14.42
N LYS A 164 -5.17 11.82 -14.82
CA LYS A 164 -4.52 10.89 -15.76
C LYS A 164 -3.12 10.46 -15.31
N VAL A 165 -2.89 10.42 -14.00
CA VAL A 165 -1.65 9.90 -13.42
C VAL A 165 -1.83 8.41 -13.20
N LEU A 166 -1.17 7.61 -14.03
CA LEU A 166 -1.23 6.15 -13.97
C LEU A 166 0.15 5.60 -13.61
N PHE A 167 0.23 4.93 -12.47
CA PHE A 167 1.44 4.21 -12.09
C PHE A 167 1.42 2.81 -12.69
N SER A 168 2.50 2.48 -13.39
CA SER A 168 2.75 1.11 -13.84
C SER A 168 3.02 0.19 -12.66
N SER A 169 2.88 -1.13 -12.88
CA SER A 169 3.18 -2.12 -11.83
C SER A 169 4.63 -2.08 -11.34
N SER A 170 5.57 -1.59 -12.17
CA SER A 170 6.97 -1.39 -11.77
C SER A 170 7.14 -0.20 -10.83
N VAL A 171 6.41 0.90 -11.05
CA VAL A 171 6.40 2.08 -10.16
C VAL A 171 5.76 1.73 -8.82
N TRP A 172 4.63 1.01 -8.80
CA TRP A 172 4.02 0.54 -7.55
C TRP A 172 4.94 -0.38 -6.75
N ARG A 173 5.67 -1.27 -7.43
CA ARG A 173 6.65 -2.13 -6.78
C ARG A 173 7.80 -1.33 -6.19
N GLU A 174 8.26 -0.29 -6.88
CA GLU A 174 9.29 0.62 -6.36
C GLU A 174 8.79 1.37 -5.13
N PHE A 175 7.60 1.98 -5.19
CA PHE A 175 6.96 2.63 -4.04
C PHE A 175 6.94 1.73 -2.80
N LYS A 176 6.48 0.48 -2.97
CA LYS A 176 6.46 -0.51 -1.89
C LYS A 176 7.86 -0.86 -1.40
N ALA A 177 8.79 -1.15 -2.31
CA ALA A 177 10.15 -1.53 -1.96
C ALA A 177 10.89 -0.41 -1.20
N SER A 178 10.81 0.83 -1.69
CA SER A 178 11.42 2.00 -1.05
C SER A 178 10.80 2.28 0.32
N THR A 179 9.48 2.15 0.46
CA THR A 179 8.82 2.30 1.77
C THR A 179 9.34 1.28 2.76
N LEU A 180 9.34 -0.01 2.39
CA LEU A 180 9.82 -1.08 3.27
C LEU A 180 11.32 -0.96 3.58
N ALA A 181 12.14 -0.48 2.63
CA ALA A 181 13.55 -0.23 2.87
C ALA A 181 13.75 0.87 3.93
N ILE A 182 13.05 1.99 3.83
CA ILE A 182 13.12 3.08 4.81
C ILE A 182 12.67 2.61 6.20
N ILE A 183 11.59 1.81 6.27
CA ILE A 183 11.13 1.23 7.54
C ILE A 183 12.19 0.28 8.11
N ALA A 184 12.82 -0.53 7.26
CA ALA A 184 13.84 -1.49 7.70
C ALA A 184 15.12 -0.84 8.21
N GLU A 185 15.38 0.43 7.88
CA GLU A 185 16.49 1.25 8.39
C GLU A 185 16.22 1.81 9.81
N CYS A 186 14.98 1.75 10.30
CA CYS A 186 14.66 2.22 11.64
C CYS A 186 15.36 1.38 12.71
N PRO A 187 15.70 1.97 13.87
CA PRO A 187 16.19 1.22 15.01
C PRO A 187 15.04 0.35 15.58
N PHE A 188 15.32 -0.93 15.79
CA PHE A 188 14.39 -1.89 16.41
C PHE A 188 15.03 -2.53 17.63
N GLU A 189 14.21 -2.81 18.64
CA GLU A 189 14.66 -3.48 19.87
C GLU A 189 15.09 -4.93 19.63
N SER A 190 14.51 -5.60 18.62
CA SER A 190 14.87 -6.96 18.23
C SER A 190 14.55 -7.24 16.76
N GLU A 191 15.22 -8.24 16.20
CA GLU A 191 14.96 -8.72 14.83
C GLU A 191 13.52 -9.25 14.67
N THR A 192 12.95 -9.83 15.72
CA THR A 192 11.55 -10.28 15.72
C THR A 192 10.59 -9.10 15.53
N ILE A 193 10.77 -8.01 16.29
CA ILE A 193 9.94 -6.81 16.17
C ILE A 193 10.14 -6.16 14.79
N ARG A 194 11.37 -6.13 14.28
CA ARG A 194 11.68 -5.66 12.93
C ARG A 194 10.87 -6.43 11.88
N MET A 195 10.91 -7.76 11.92
CA MET A 195 10.19 -8.61 10.96
C MET A 195 8.67 -8.47 11.07
N GLU A 196 8.12 -8.42 12.28
CA GLU A 196 6.68 -8.18 12.50
C GLU A 196 6.25 -6.81 11.96
N THR A 197 7.07 -5.78 12.16
CA THR A 197 6.80 -4.42 11.68
C THR A 197 6.83 -4.37 10.16
N ILE A 198 7.86 -4.94 9.52
CA ILE A 198 7.96 -5.02 8.07
C ILE A 198 6.76 -5.78 7.48
N ASN A 199 6.32 -6.86 8.11
CA ASN A 199 5.14 -7.61 7.69
C ASN A 199 3.85 -6.80 7.84
N ALA A 200 3.71 -6.03 8.93
CA ALA A 200 2.56 -5.13 9.12
C ALA A 200 2.49 -4.09 7.99
N TRP A 201 3.59 -3.39 7.72
CA TRP A 201 3.68 -2.43 6.63
C TRP A 201 3.49 -3.04 5.25
N SER A 202 4.08 -4.21 4.99
CA SER A 202 3.90 -4.92 3.72
C SER A 202 2.44 -5.24 3.47
N SER A 203 1.69 -5.63 4.51
CA SER A 203 0.25 -5.91 4.39
C SER A 203 -0.59 -4.66 4.11
N VAL A 204 -0.19 -3.48 4.60
CA VAL A 204 -0.89 -2.21 4.37
C VAL A 204 -0.65 -1.67 2.97
N ILE A 205 0.57 -1.86 2.42
CA ILE A 205 0.99 -1.34 1.11
C ILE A 205 0.79 -2.38 -0.02
N SER A 206 0.13 -3.51 0.25
CA SER A 206 -0.09 -4.58 -0.74
C SER A 206 -1.18 -4.28 -1.75
#